data_AF-A0A2R8CQZ2-F1
#
_entry.id   AF-A0A2R8CQZ2-F1
#
_cell.length_a   1.000
_cell.length_b   1.000
_cell.length_c   1.000
_cell.angle_alpha   90.00
_cell.angle_beta   90.00
_cell.angle_gamma   90.00
#
_symmetry.space_group_name_H-M   'P 1'
#
loop_
_entity.id
_entity.type
_entity.pdbx_description
1 polymer ?
#
loop_
_entity_poly.entity_id
_entity_poly.type
_entity_poly.pdbx_seq_one_letter_code
_entity_poly.pdbx_strand_id
1 'polypeptide(L)'
;MPSKFSSLASWHSRSGGADGLAPPPHRPLSAHGGFRRLYLTLFISLMAIFWVGVVASWLIDDWREDHYRQRLASGPMALLTSLVASQPESSRDAWLSAYEDELGIRLALSDSETLMLGFMDRRRLAAGDVLARQAQGEIGWQLYQRLPGDSDSILVAHFTGLSEQQPLQLVSLLRQWLELSPDEEREARFQELRSRISLPMGMGSGTPPGLSNSQLAQLNAGHVVINVVAERSSLGFYAQFSGGRWIMVGPLSPFESLPVLTIAMVMALMLTLLGTAIYLIMRSVEKRLTRLEQTTANFTAGDYNARVTIQEGEYLTQLGLAFNTMADQVQAVLSSQQDLMRAVSHEFRTPVARVRFALQMVDDMSESPGIRRLLKGVDDDIESIDRLIDEILTYARLDSATDGLLPLEPVSLEVRDIADRVVETLTPLHPQLTLEVTGGQELNVHADSRYLQRALQNLVSNACTHARSRVHVRLLGDERMVYLSVEDDGAGVPAEDQERIFKPFARLDDSRTRHQPGVGGYGLGLAIVARIVQWHHGRITVDTAPELGGAQFILSLPRHYEAIEEYA
;
A
#
# COMPACT_ATOMS: atom_id res chain seq x y z
N MET A 1 13.11 25.52 49.96
CA MET A 1 14.43 25.19 50.53
C MET A 1 14.99 24.00 49.77
N PRO A 2 16.24 24.03 49.31
CA PRO A 2 16.69 24.97 48.29
C PRO A 2 17.56 24.34 47.17
N SER A 3 17.66 25.09 46.06
CA SER A 3 18.86 25.43 45.26
C SER A 3 19.74 24.31 44.66
N LYS A 4 20.14 24.40 43.39
CA LYS A 4 21.04 25.43 42.84
C LYS A 4 20.81 25.66 41.33
N PHE A 5 20.53 26.90 40.91
CA PHE A 5 21.42 27.86 40.19
C PHE A 5 21.86 27.35 38.80
N SER A 6 21.31 27.79 37.65
CA SER A 6 21.23 29.12 36.99
C SER A 6 22.42 29.47 36.08
N SER A 7 22.08 30.07 34.93
CA SER A 7 22.84 31.09 34.20
C SER A 7 24.02 30.64 33.32
N LEU A 8 23.88 30.82 32.00
CA LEU A 8 24.54 31.94 31.30
C LEU A 8 23.94 32.13 29.89
N ALA A 9 23.53 33.35 29.61
CA ALA A 9 23.02 33.83 28.33
C ALA A 9 24.09 34.61 27.56
N SER A 10 23.82 34.72 26.25
CA SER A 10 24.19 35.79 25.30
C SER A 10 25.66 35.98 24.94
N TRP A 11 26.02 35.75 23.67
CA TRP A 11 26.89 36.65 22.90
C TRP A 11 26.40 36.78 21.43
N HIS A 12 26.67 37.95 20.87
CA HIS A 12 26.00 38.69 19.80
C HIS A 12 25.81 38.10 18.39
N SER A 13 24.73 38.58 17.79
CA SER A 13 24.49 38.74 16.35
C SER A 13 25.52 39.63 15.64
N ARG A 14 25.95 39.25 14.44
CA ARG A 14 26.25 40.19 13.35
C ARG A 14 25.79 39.62 12.01
N SER A 15 25.00 40.44 11.34
CA SER A 15 24.29 40.27 10.07
C SER A 15 25.19 40.35 8.84
N GLY A 16 24.90 39.53 7.83
CA GLY A 16 25.30 39.73 6.43
C GLY A 16 24.44 38.82 5.56
N GLY A 17 23.60 39.41 4.71
CA GLY A 17 22.47 38.75 4.06
C GLY A 17 22.84 37.62 3.08
N ALA A 18 22.01 36.59 3.08
CA ALA A 18 21.94 35.59 2.01
C ALA A 18 20.46 35.47 1.60
N ASP A 19 20.15 36.01 0.43
CA ASP A 19 18.92 35.76 -0.29
C ASP A 19 18.84 34.28 -0.68
N GLY A 20 17.69 33.67 -0.40
CA GLY A 20 17.09 32.59 -1.17
C GLY A 20 17.94 31.35 -1.44
N LEU A 21 17.79 30.34 -0.58
CA LEU A 21 17.15 29.07 -1.01
C LEU A 21 16.64 28.36 0.24
N ALA A 22 15.33 28.14 0.29
CA ALA A 22 14.70 27.36 1.34
C ALA A 22 15.31 25.95 1.40
N PRO A 23 15.46 25.35 2.59
CA PRO A 23 15.88 23.95 2.68
C PRO A 23 14.90 23.11 1.85
N PRO A 24 15.39 22.17 1.01
CA PRO A 24 14.49 21.29 0.28
C PRO A 24 13.59 20.59 1.30
N PRO A 25 12.29 20.47 1.04
CA PRO A 25 11.41 19.77 1.97
C PRO A 25 11.96 18.35 2.07
N HIS A 26 12.44 17.97 3.26
CA HIS A 26 12.58 16.56 3.60
C HIS A 26 11.23 15.92 3.30
N ARG A 27 11.09 15.26 2.15
CA ARG A 27 9.92 14.45 1.89
C ARG A 27 9.98 13.39 2.97
N PRO A 28 9.03 13.37 3.93
CA PRO A 28 9.02 12.31 4.92
C PRO A 28 8.88 11.01 4.13
N LEU A 29 9.92 10.17 4.22
CA LEU A 29 9.88 8.77 3.78
C LEU A 29 8.53 8.22 4.21
N SER A 30 7.71 7.82 3.23
CA SER A 30 6.30 7.57 3.42
C SER A 30 6.02 6.25 4.15
N ALA A 31 6.75 5.95 5.22
CA ALA A 31 6.34 4.98 6.24
C ALA A 31 4.96 5.35 6.82
N HIS A 32 4.64 6.65 6.85
CA HIS A 32 3.32 7.17 7.19
C HIS A 32 2.26 6.84 6.12
N GLY A 33 2.65 6.64 4.86
CA GLY A 33 1.72 6.39 3.76
C GLY A 33 1.11 5.00 3.81
N GLY A 34 1.88 3.98 4.18
CA GLY A 34 1.42 2.59 4.27
C GLY A 34 0.38 2.39 5.37
N PHE A 35 0.74 2.74 6.60
CA PHE A 35 -0.18 2.67 7.75
C PHE A 35 -1.37 3.61 7.58
N ARG A 36 -1.17 4.87 7.15
CA ARG A 36 -2.29 5.80 6.92
C ARG A 36 -3.21 5.31 5.81
N ARG A 37 -2.69 4.73 4.72
CA ARG A 37 -3.53 4.13 3.67
C ARG A 37 -4.29 2.93 4.20
N LEU A 38 -3.65 2.02 4.94
CA LEU A 38 -4.33 0.88 5.57
C LEU A 38 -5.48 1.34 6.46
N TYR A 39 -5.20 2.24 7.41
CA TYR A 39 -6.22 2.78 8.32
C TYR A 39 -7.30 3.57 7.57
N LEU A 40 -6.94 4.31 6.51
CA LEU A 40 -7.90 5.05 5.70
C LEU A 40 -8.78 4.13 4.86
N THR A 41 -8.22 3.11 4.20
CA THR A 41 -9.02 2.11 3.46
C THR A 41 -9.91 1.29 4.38
N LEU A 42 -9.41 0.94 5.56
CA LEU A 42 -10.19 0.29 6.59
C LEU A 42 -11.36 1.20 7.00
N PHE A 43 -11.07 2.45 7.35
CA PHE A 43 -12.06 3.45 7.76
C PHE A 43 -13.10 3.76 6.68
N ILE A 44 -12.69 3.91 5.42
CA ILE A 44 -13.60 4.16 4.29
C ILE A 44 -14.49 2.94 4.04
N SER A 45 -13.91 1.74 4.01
CA SER A 45 -14.70 0.50 3.83
C SER A 45 -15.70 0.32 4.97
N LEU A 46 -15.31 0.71 6.19
CA LEU A 46 -16.16 0.76 7.38
C LEU A 46 -17.35 1.71 7.22
N MET A 47 -17.06 2.96 6.86
CA MET A 47 -18.09 3.98 6.65
C MET A 47 -19.04 3.56 5.54
N ALA A 48 -18.53 2.96 4.47
CA ALA A 48 -19.34 2.45 3.38
C ALA A 48 -20.29 1.33 3.85
N ILE A 49 -19.80 0.32 4.59
CA ILE A 49 -20.64 -0.77 5.09
C ILE A 49 -21.72 -0.23 6.04
N PHE A 50 -21.36 0.65 6.97
CA PHE A 50 -22.31 1.26 7.90
C PHE A 50 -23.41 2.05 7.16
N TRP A 51 -23.02 2.94 6.24
CA TRP A 51 -23.98 3.75 5.49
C TRP A 51 -24.86 2.91 4.57
N VAL A 52 -24.31 1.86 3.95
CA VAL A 52 -25.12 0.92 3.16
C VAL A 52 -26.17 0.24 4.04
N GLY A 53 -25.82 -0.18 5.27
CA GLY A 53 -26.78 -0.77 6.20
C GLY A 53 -27.89 0.19 6.64
N VAL A 54 -27.53 1.43 6.96
CA VAL A 54 -28.48 2.49 7.35
C VAL A 54 -29.42 2.82 6.18
N VAL A 55 -28.87 3.06 4.99
CA VAL A 55 -29.64 3.38 3.78
C VAL A 55 -30.53 2.22 3.37
N ALA A 56 -30.03 0.97 3.43
CA ALA A 56 -30.85 -0.19 3.14
C ALA A 56 -32.02 -0.35 4.13
N SER A 57 -31.77 -0.13 5.43
CA SER A 57 -32.83 -0.19 6.44
C SER A 57 -33.89 0.89 6.21
N TRP A 58 -33.45 2.11 5.90
CA TRP A 58 -34.34 3.22 5.57
C TRP A 58 -35.17 2.94 4.31
N LEU A 59 -34.54 2.48 3.22
CA LEU A 59 -35.22 2.10 1.97
C LEU A 59 -36.25 0.98 2.17
N ILE A 60 -35.92 -0.02 3.00
CA ILE A 60 -36.85 -1.13 3.29
C ILE A 60 -38.06 -0.63 4.07
N ASP A 61 -37.86 0.22 5.08
CA ASP A 61 -38.96 0.73 5.90
C ASP A 61 -39.86 1.67 5.10
N ASP A 62 -39.27 2.56 4.29
CA ASP A 62 -39.96 3.45 3.35
C ASP A 62 -40.79 2.65 2.33
N TRP A 63 -40.19 1.65 1.70
CA TRP A 63 -40.90 0.76 0.77
C TRP A 63 -42.03 -0.02 1.44
N ARG A 64 -41.83 -0.50 2.68
CA ARG A 64 -42.87 -1.19 3.46
C ARG A 64 -44.03 -0.25 3.79
N GLU A 65 -43.73 1.00 4.13
CA GLU A 65 -44.74 2.00 4.45
C GLU A 65 -45.58 2.35 3.21
N ASP A 66 -44.93 2.59 2.08
CA ASP A 66 -45.61 2.87 0.81
C ASP A 66 -46.50 1.71 0.36
N HIS A 67 -46.00 0.48 0.45
CA HIS A 67 -46.78 -0.72 0.09
C HIS A 67 -47.96 -0.93 1.04
N TYR A 68 -47.80 -0.62 2.33
CA TYR A 68 -48.87 -0.65 3.31
C TYR A 68 -49.96 0.38 3.00
N ARG A 69 -49.58 1.62 2.69
CA ARG A 69 -50.50 2.70 2.30
C ARG A 69 -51.29 2.34 1.03
N GLN A 70 -50.62 1.78 0.02
CA GLN A 70 -51.29 1.33 -1.22
C GLN A 70 -52.34 0.25 -0.94
N ARG A 71 -52.05 -0.72 -0.06
CA ARG A 71 -53.03 -1.76 0.34
C ARG A 71 -54.25 -1.17 1.02
N LEU A 72 -54.06 -0.23 1.96
CA LEU A 72 -55.18 0.45 2.63
C LEU A 72 -56.04 1.27 1.67
N ALA A 73 -55.40 1.96 0.71
CA ALA A 73 -56.07 2.77 -0.30
C ALA A 73 -56.82 1.94 -1.35
N SER A 74 -56.32 0.74 -1.66
CA SER A 74 -56.84 -0.09 -2.76
C SER A 74 -58.32 -0.47 -2.59
N GLY A 75 -58.73 -0.77 -1.36
CA GLY A 75 -60.07 -1.29 -1.10
C GLY A 75 -61.18 -0.25 -1.10
N PRO A 76 -61.04 0.90 -0.40
CA PRO A 76 -61.93 2.04 -0.53
C PRO A 76 -62.12 2.48 -1.98
N MET A 77 -61.03 2.52 -2.75
CA MET A 77 -61.09 2.95 -4.15
C MET A 77 -61.85 1.96 -5.02
N ALA A 78 -61.65 0.65 -4.82
CA ALA A 78 -62.36 -0.40 -5.54
C ALA A 78 -63.87 -0.40 -5.19
N LEU A 79 -64.21 -0.05 -3.96
CA LEU A 79 -65.59 0.16 -3.53
C LEU A 79 -66.19 1.39 -4.21
N LEU A 80 -65.54 2.56 -4.12
CA LEU A 80 -66.01 3.81 -4.73
C LEU A 80 -66.20 3.66 -6.25
N THR A 81 -65.25 3.07 -6.96
CA THR A 81 -65.38 2.82 -8.39
C THR A 81 -66.54 1.88 -8.73
N SER A 82 -66.78 0.85 -7.92
CA SER A 82 -67.93 -0.05 -8.09
C SER A 82 -69.26 0.67 -7.82
N LEU A 83 -69.31 1.54 -6.82
CA LEU A 83 -70.49 2.37 -6.52
C LEU A 83 -70.80 3.33 -7.66
N VAL A 84 -69.79 4.07 -8.16
CA VAL A 84 -69.94 5.03 -9.26
C VAL A 84 -70.34 4.32 -10.55
N ALA A 85 -69.73 3.18 -10.86
CA ALA A 85 -70.07 2.40 -12.06
C ALA A 85 -71.51 1.86 -12.02
N SER A 86 -72.09 1.68 -10.84
CA SER A 86 -73.49 1.26 -10.69
C SER A 86 -74.52 2.39 -10.91
N GLN A 87 -74.06 3.65 -11.03
CA GLN A 87 -74.92 4.80 -11.31
C GLN A 87 -75.04 5.08 -12.82
N PRO A 88 -76.20 5.59 -13.28
CA PRO A 88 -76.36 6.10 -14.64
C PRO A 88 -75.31 7.17 -14.97
N GLU A 89 -74.76 7.13 -16.20
CA GLU A 89 -73.69 8.04 -16.66
C GLU A 89 -74.03 9.53 -16.43
N SER A 90 -75.27 9.92 -16.70
CA SER A 90 -75.74 11.31 -16.54
C SER A 90 -75.80 11.79 -15.08
N SER A 91 -75.72 10.89 -14.10
CA SER A 91 -75.80 11.20 -12.67
C SER A 91 -74.50 10.97 -11.90
N ARG A 92 -73.44 10.47 -12.56
CA ARG A 92 -72.18 10.12 -11.88
C ARG A 92 -71.53 11.34 -11.21
N ASP A 93 -71.42 12.47 -11.89
CA ASP A 93 -70.83 13.69 -11.32
C ASP A 93 -71.63 14.24 -10.14
N ALA A 94 -72.96 14.25 -10.24
CA ALA A 94 -73.83 14.68 -9.15
C ALA A 94 -73.73 13.73 -7.93
N TRP A 95 -73.57 12.43 -8.17
CA TRP A 95 -73.34 11.43 -7.13
C TRP A 95 -71.98 11.67 -6.44
N LEU A 96 -70.92 11.92 -7.22
CA LEU A 96 -69.60 12.21 -6.67
C LEU A 96 -69.64 13.43 -5.74
N SER A 97 -70.18 14.56 -6.21
CA SER A 97 -70.27 15.78 -5.40
C SER A 97 -71.11 15.62 -4.13
N ALA A 98 -72.16 14.79 -4.15
CA ALA A 98 -72.97 14.52 -2.95
C ALA A 98 -72.17 13.79 -1.86
N TYR A 99 -71.22 12.92 -2.27
CA TYR A 99 -70.39 12.14 -1.35
C TYR A 99 -69.04 12.79 -1.03
N GLU A 100 -68.63 13.86 -1.73
CA GLU A 100 -67.42 14.63 -1.39
C GLU A 100 -67.49 15.21 0.03
N ASP A 101 -68.63 15.82 0.37
CA ASP A 101 -68.87 16.41 1.69
C ASP A 101 -69.02 15.35 2.79
N GLU A 102 -69.65 14.21 2.45
CA GLU A 102 -69.86 13.12 3.42
C GLU A 102 -68.55 12.40 3.75
N LEU A 103 -67.71 12.14 2.75
CA LEU A 103 -66.43 11.42 2.91
C LEU A 103 -65.25 12.33 3.25
N GLY A 104 -65.38 13.65 3.05
CA GLY A 104 -64.29 14.61 3.21
C GLY A 104 -63.13 14.34 2.25
N ILE A 105 -63.42 13.79 1.07
CA ILE A 105 -62.46 13.45 0.00
C ILE A 105 -62.97 14.13 -1.27
N ARG A 106 -62.08 14.80 -2.01
CA ARG A 106 -62.47 15.34 -3.33
C ARG A 106 -62.46 14.21 -4.35
N LEU A 107 -63.56 14.03 -5.06
CA LEU A 107 -63.77 12.95 -6.01
C LEU A 107 -64.11 13.54 -7.37
N ALA A 108 -63.35 13.15 -8.39
CA ALA A 108 -63.58 13.60 -9.77
C ALA A 108 -63.48 12.43 -10.73
N LEU A 109 -64.30 12.45 -11.79
CA LEU A 109 -64.07 11.64 -12.98
C LEU A 109 -63.14 12.39 -13.92
N SER A 110 -62.14 11.70 -14.44
CA SER A 110 -61.20 12.25 -15.41
C SER A 110 -60.92 11.22 -16.50
N ASP A 111 -60.62 11.74 -17.68
CA ASP A 111 -60.26 10.93 -18.83
C ASP A 111 -58.80 10.45 -18.71
N SER A 112 -58.54 9.23 -19.19
CA SER A 112 -57.18 8.68 -19.32
C SER A 112 -56.22 9.57 -20.13
N GLU A 113 -56.74 10.37 -21.07
CA GLU A 113 -55.95 11.29 -21.89
C GLU A 113 -55.62 12.62 -21.19
N THR A 114 -56.50 13.11 -20.30
CA THR A 114 -56.28 14.37 -19.58
C THR A 114 -55.28 14.22 -18.44
N LEU A 115 -55.11 13.00 -17.94
CA LEU A 115 -54.11 12.66 -16.93
C LEU A 115 -52.74 12.40 -17.60
N MET A 116 -51.75 13.25 -17.30
CA MET A 116 -50.35 13.13 -17.74
C MET A 116 -49.64 11.95 -17.06
N LEU A 117 -50.12 10.73 -17.31
CA LEU A 117 -49.65 9.47 -16.73
C LEU A 117 -48.61 8.80 -17.63
N GLY A 118 -47.56 8.24 -17.01
CA GLY A 118 -46.52 7.50 -17.73
C GLY A 118 -47.02 6.15 -18.28
N PHE A 119 -46.25 5.53 -19.17
CA PHE A 119 -46.61 4.25 -19.80
C PHE A 119 -46.91 3.14 -18.78
N MET A 120 -46.09 3.01 -17.73
CA MET A 120 -46.28 2.00 -16.69
C MET A 120 -47.55 2.24 -15.86
N ASP A 121 -47.89 3.50 -15.60
CA ASP A 121 -49.07 3.87 -14.83
C ASP A 121 -50.35 3.54 -15.61
N ARG A 122 -50.37 3.86 -16.90
CA ARG A 122 -51.47 3.47 -17.81
C ARG A 122 -51.64 1.96 -17.86
N ARG A 123 -50.55 1.20 -17.90
CA ARG A 123 -50.60 -0.28 -17.92
C ARG A 123 -51.15 -0.86 -16.62
N ARG A 124 -50.79 -0.27 -15.47
CA ARG A 124 -51.32 -0.68 -14.14
C ARG A 124 -52.80 -0.35 -14.00
N LEU A 125 -53.22 0.86 -14.40
CA LEU A 125 -54.64 1.23 -14.40
C LEU A 125 -55.45 0.37 -15.37
N ALA A 126 -54.88 0.00 -16.52
CA ALA A 126 -55.49 -0.92 -17.46
C ALA A 126 -55.65 -2.36 -16.91
N ALA A 127 -54.78 -2.76 -15.97
CA ALA A 127 -54.89 -4.01 -15.24
C ALA A 127 -55.91 -3.95 -14.08
N GLY A 128 -56.46 -2.77 -13.77
CA GLY A 128 -57.41 -2.54 -12.68
C GLY A 128 -56.76 -2.19 -11.33
N ASP A 129 -55.44 -1.98 -11.30
CA ASP A 129 -54.72 -1.60 -10.09
C ASP A 129 -55.08 -0.17 -9.64
N VAL A 130 -54.98 0.07 -8.33
CA VAL A 130 -55.06 1.42 -7.76
C VAL A 130 -53.68 2.07 -7.80
N LEU A 131 -53.60 3.24 -8.41
CA LEU A 131 -52.39 4.05 -8.43
C LEU A 131 -52.48 5.09 -7.31
N ALA A 132 -51.48 5.14 -6.42
CA ALA A 132 -51.37 6.17 -5.40
C ALA A 132 -50.18 7.09 -5.73
N ARG A 133 -50.40 8.41 -5.70
CA ARG A 133 -49.35 9.42 -5.85
C ARG A 133 -49.49 10.48 -4.76
N GLN A 134 -48.35 11.03 -4.34
CA GLN A 134 -48.34 12.21 -3.51
C GLN A 134 -48.62 13.45 -4.37
N ALA A 135 -49.50 14.34 -3.92
CA ALA A 135 -49.84 15.56 -4.65
C ALA A 135 -48.61 16.49 -4.74
N GLN A 136 -48.28 16.97 -5.94
CA GLN A 136 -47.17 17.91 -6.13
C GLN A 136 -47.53 19.27 -5.50
N GLY A 137 -46.87 19.62 -4.39
CA GLY A 137 -46.97 20.95 -3.75
C GLY A 137 -48.05 21.10 -2.68
N GLU A 138 -48.86 20.08 -2.41
CA GLU A 138 -49.86 20.08 -1.32
C GLU A 138 -49.67 18.90 -0.38
N ILE A 139 -50.10 19.05 0.88
CA ILE A 139 -50.17 17.95 1.85
C ILE A 139 -51.38 17.09 1.45
N GLY A 140 -51.12 16.01 0.71
CA GLY A 140 -52.18 15.10 0.29
C GLY A 140 -51.75 14.00 -0.67
N TRP A 141 -52.64 13.02 -0.85
CA TRP A 141 -52.50 11.88 -1.75
C TRP A 141 -53.60 11.89 -2.81
N GLN A 142 -53.24 11.54 -4.04
CA GLN A 142 -54.16 11.34 -5.16
C GLN A 142 -54.17 9.85 -5.52
N LEU A 143 -55.36 9.25 -5.44
CA LEU A 143 -55.61 7.87 -5.86
C LEU A 143 -56.32 7.87 -7.22
N TYR A 144 -55.93 6.93 -8.08
CA TYR A 144 -56.51 6.75 -9.41
C TYR A 144 -56.91 5.30 -9.57
N GLN A 145 -58.12 5.07 -10.08
CA GLN A 145 -58.56 3.74 -10.48
C GLN A 145 -59.55 3.83 -11.63
N ARG A 146 -59.40 2.96 -12.63
CA ARG A 146 -60.30 2.88 -13.77
C ARG A 146 -61.65 2.30 -13.36
N LEU A 147 -62.74 2.81 -13.92
CA LEU A 147 -64.07 2.28 -13.67
C LEU A 147 -64.23 0.86 -14.25
N PRO A 148 -64.94 -0.05 -13.57
CA PRO A 148 -65.28 -1.36 -14.13
C PRO A 148 -66.21 -1.23 -15.35
N GLY A 149 -65.82 -1.82 -16.48
CA GLY A 149 -66.66 -1.89 -17.69
C GLY A 149 -66.60 -0.69 -18.63
N ASP A 150 -65.97 0.41 -18.21
CA ASP A 150 -65.68 1.60 -19.03
C ASP A 150 -64.17 1.71 -19.25
N SER A 151 -63.75 1.91 -20.51
CA SER A 151 -62.33 1.91 -20.87
C SER A 151 -61.62 3.23 -20.63
N ASP A 152 -62.35 4.37 -20.57
CA ASP A 152 -61.72 5.71 -20.58
C ASP A 152 -61.85 6.49 -19.27
N SER A 153 -62.90 6.21 -18.50
CA SER A 153 -63.18 6.93 -17.25
C SER A 153 -62.29 6.44 -16.09
N ILE A 154 -61.56 7.36 -15.47
CA ILE A 154 -60.74 7.15 -14.28
C ILE A 154 -61.33 7.96 -13.13
N LEU A 155 -61.62 7.29 -12.02
CA LEU A 155 -61.97 7.97 -10.77
C LEU A 155 -60.68 8.46 -10.12
N VAL A 156 -60.66 9.74 -9.77
CA VAL A 156 -59.58 10.42 -9.07
C VAL A 156 -60.09 10.83 -7.69
N ALA A 157 -59.40 10.38 -6.64
CA ALA A 157 -59.73 10.70 -5.26
C ALA A 157 -58.56 11.43 -4.59
N HIS A 158 -58.78 12.63 -4.09
CA HIS A 158 -57.78 13.45 -3.41
C HIS A 158 -58.05 13.52 -1.91
N PHE A 159 -57.07 13.04 -1.14
CA PHE A 159 -57.05 13.00 0.31
C PHE A 159 -56.03 14.01 0.84
N THR A 160 -56.44 14.93 1.71
CA THR A 160 -55.50 15.80 2.46
C THR A 160 -54.96 15.11 3.72
N GLY A 161 -55.60 14.01 4.14
CA GLY A 161 -55.19 13.13 5.25
C GLY A 161 -56.18 11.96 5.45
N LEU A 162 -55.78 10.95 6.23
CA LEU A 162 -56.65 9.86 6.68
C LEU A 162 -57.35 10.30 7.98
N SER A 163 -58.66 10.55 7.90
CA SER A 163 -59.49 10.83 9.09
C SER A 163 -59.92 9.53 9.76
N GLU A 164 -60.03 9.52 11.09
CA GLU A 164 -60.59 8.39 11.85
C GLU A 164 -62.05 8.09 11.46
N GLN A 165 -62.75 9.04 10.83
CA GLN A 165 -64.14 8.91 10.41
C GLN A 165 -64.32 8.31 9.01
N GLN A 166 -63.32 8.42 8.12
CA GLN A 166 -63.43 7.97 6.73
C GLN A 166 -63.69 6.45 6.60
N PRO A 167 -63.00 5.56 7.34
CA PRO A 167 -63.30 4.12 7.28
C PRO A 167 -64.72 3.79 7.74
N LEU A 168 -65.21 4.50 8.77
CA LEU A 168 -66.58 4.33 9.29
C LEU A 168 -67.62 4.71 8.24
N GLN A 169 -67.43 5.84 7.56
CA GLN A 169 -68.31 6.30 6.50
C GLN A 169 -68.30 5.34 5.31
N LEU A 170 -67.15 4.88 4.86
CA LEU A 170 -67.04 3.92 3.76
C LEU A 170 -67.76 2.60 4.06
N VAL A 171 -67.66 2.10 5.29
CA VAL A 171 -68.37 0.88 5.72
C VAL A 171 -69.88 1.15 5.84
N SER A 172 -70.29 2.35 6.26
CA SER A 172 -71.69 2.76 6.25
C SER A 172 -72.26 2.82 4.82
N LEU A 173 -71.51 3.38 3.87
CA LEU A 173 -71.88 3.42 2.45
C LEU A 173 -71.97 2.02 1.86
N LEU A 174 -71.02 1.14 2.18
CA LEU A 174 -71.07 -0.26 1.77
C LEU A 174 -72.36 -0.93 2.28
N ARG A 175 -72.70 -0.72 3.55
CA ARG A 175 -73.93 -1.25 4.14
C ARG A 175 -75.15 -0.72 3.39
N GLN A 176 -75.26 0.60 3.21
CA GLN A 176 -76.39 1.24 2.54
C GLN A 176 -76.56 0.72 1.11
N TRP A 177 -75.47 0.58 0.37
CA TRP A 177 -75.47 0.06 -0.99
C TRP A 177 -75.95 -1.39 -1.08
N LEU A 178 -75.51 -2.25 -0.15
CA LEU A 178 -75.97 -3.64 -0.06
C LEU A 178 -77.44 -3.73 0.40
N GLU A 179 -77.91 -2.79 1.21
CA GLU A 179 -79.28 -2.74 1.72
C GLU A 179 -80.31 -2.32 0.66
N LEU A 180 -79.88 -1.62 -0.39
CA LEU A 180 -80.70 -1.32 -1.58
C LEU A 180 -81.05 -2.57 -2.40
N SER A 181 -80.37 -3.70 -2.18
CA SER A 181 -80.61 -4.96 -2.89
C SER A 181 -81.50 -5.90 -2.08
N PRO A 182 -82.37 -6.70 -2.73
CA PRO A 182 -83.15 -7.74 -2.07
C PRO A 182 -82.26 -8.71 -1.27
N ASP A 183 -82.81 -9.29 -0.21
CA ASP A 183 -82.08 -10.15 0.73
C ASP A 183 -81.42 -11.37 0.06
N GLU A 184 -82.01 -11.90 -1.01
CA GLU A 184 -81.52 -13.04 -1.80
C GLU A 184 -80.32 -12.70 -2.70
N GLU A 185 -80.24 -11.49 -3.23
CA GLU A 185 -79.16 -11.04 -4.12
C GLU A 185 -78.00 -10.39 -3.38
N ARG A 186 -78.23 -9.95 -2.13
CA ARG A 186 -77.24 -9.22 -1.32
C ARG A 186 -75.95 -10.01 -1.11
N GLU A 187 -76.05 -11.31 -0.85
CA GLU A 187 -74.88 -12.17 -0.67
C GLU A 187 -74.09 -12.31 -1.98
N ALA A 188 -74.78 -12.49 -3.11
CA ALA A 188 -74.13 -12.59 -4.42
C ALA A 188 -73.37 -11.30 -4.79
N ARG A 189 -73.98 -10.12 -4.54
CA ARG A 189 -73.32 -8.81 -4.76
C ARG A 189 -72.13 -8.61 -3.83
N PHE A 190 -72.24 -9.04 -2.56
CA PHE A 190 -71.12 -8.97 -1.63
C PHE A 190 -69.96 -9.88 -2.03
N GLN A 191 -70.24 -11.11 -2.49
CA GLN A 191 -69.20 -12.02 -2.96
C GLN A 191 -68.54 -11.52 -4.26
N GLU A 192 -69.31 -10.92 -5.16
CA GLU A 192 -68.76 -10.27 -6.36
C GLU A 192 -67.81 -9.13 -5.97
N LEU A 193 -68.23 -8.26 -5.05
CA LEU A 193 -67.38 -7.18 -4.55
C LEU A 193 -66.13 -7.72 -3.85
N ARG A 194 -66.28 -8.73 -2.99
CA ARG A 194 -65.17 -9.40 -2.28
C ARG A 194 -64.15 -10.02 -3.23
N SER A 195 -64.58 -10.51 -4.40
CA SER A 195 -63.66 -11.05 -5.41
C SER A 195 -62.79 -9.98 -6.10
N ARG A 196 -63.24 -8.71 -6.08
CA ARG A 196 -62.57 -7.57 -6.72
C ARG A 196 -61.74 -6.74 -5.73
N ILE A 197 -62.13 -6.72 -4.46
CA ILE A 197 -61.48 -5.92 -3.41
C ILE A 197 -60.44 -6.77 -2.66
N SER A 198 -59.20 -6.28 -2.55
CA SER A 198 -58.10 -6.96 -1.83
C SER A 198 -58.17 -6.81 -0.29
N LEU A 199 -59.32 -6.41 0.25
CA LEU A 199 -59.55 -6.24 1.69
C LEU A 199 -60.18 -7.51 2.27
N PRO A 200 -59.75 -7.95 3.47
CA PRO A 200 -60.47 -8.98 4.21
C PRO A 200 -61.88 -8.47 4.55
N MET A 201 -62.91 -9.17 4.07
CA MET A 201 -64.30 -8.85 4.36
C MET A 201 -65.09 -10.14 4.61
N GLY A 202 -66.11 -10.06 5.46
CA GLY A 202 -67.02 -11.16 5.75
C GLY A 202 -68.44 -10.69 5.96
N MET A 203 -69.40 -11.57 5.71
CA MET A 203 -70.81 -11.38 6.07
C MET A 203 -71.23 -12.53 6.99
N GLY A 204 -72.11 -12.24 7.95
CA GLY A 204 -72.64 -13.23 8.88
C GLY A 204 -74.03 -12.88 9.39
N SER A 205 -74.60 -13.80 10.17
CA SER A 205 -75.91 -13.64 10.81
C SER A 205 -75.79 -13.83 12.32
N GLY A 206 -76.65 -13.17 13.10
CA GLY A 206 -76.64 -13.27 14.56
C GLY A 206 -75.62 -12.33 15.21
N THR A 207 -75.13 -12.66 16.40
CA THR A 207 -74.20 -11.81 17.14
C THR A 207 -72.79 -11.89 16.54
N PRO A 208 -72.19 -10.77 16.09
CA PRO A 208 -70.83 -10.79 15.58
C PRO A 208 -69.82 -11.20 16.67
N PRO A 209 -68.79 -11.98 16.33
CA PRO A 209 -67.81 -12.44 17.30
C PRO A 209 -66.92 -11.30 17.81
N GLY A 210 -66.62 -11.31 19.11
CA GLY A 210 -65.61 -10.44 19.72
C GLY A 210 -66.03 -8.99 20.01
N LEU A 211 -67.31 -8.63 19.88
CA LEU A 211 -67.84 -7.31 20.25
C LEU A 211 -68.28 -7.28 21.72
N SER A 212 -68.00 -6.16 22.41
CA SER A 212 -68.53 -5.88 23.75
C SER A 212 -70.01 -5.52 23.73
N ASN A 213 -70.68 -5.55 24.89
CA ASN A 213 -72.11 -5.25 25.00
C ASN A 213 -72.47 -3.82 24.55
N SER A 214 -71.60 -2.84 24.79
CA SER A 214 -71.80 -1.45 24.33
C SER A 214 -71.65 -1.34 22.81
N GLN A 215 -70.66 -2.02 22.23
CA GLN A 215 -70.47 -2.14 20.79
C GLN A 215 -71.66 -2.83 20.12
N LEU A 216 -72.18 -3.90 20.69
CA LEU A 216 -73.39 -4.57 20.18
C LEU A 216 -74.62 -3.65 20.23
N ALA A 217 -74.78 -2.85 21.30
CA ALA A 217 -75.87 -1.89 21.39
C ALA A 217 -75.76 -0.79 20.31
N GLN A 218 -74.55 -0.28 20.05
CA GLN A 218 -74.31 0.68 18.97
C GLN A 218 -74.57 0.08 17.58
N LEU A 219 -74.14 -1.16 17.38
CA LEU A 219 -74.36 -1.89 16.13
C LEU A 219 -75.86 -2.10 15.86
N ASN A 220 -76.62 -2.53 16.87
CA ASN A 220 -78.08 -2.70 16.81
C ASN A 220 -78.82 -1.36 16.61
N ALA A 221 -78.23 -0.24 17.03
CA ALA A 221 -78.74 1.11 16.74
C ALA A 221 -78.42 1.58 15.31
N GLY A 222 -77.77 0.76 14.49
CA GLY A 222 -77.43 1.05 13.10
C GLY A 222 -76.10 1.81 12.92
N HIS A 223 -75.31 1.99 13.98
CA HIS A 223 -73.99 2.60 13.88
C HIS A 223 -72.92 1.59 13.44
N VAL A 224 -71.92 2.08 12.71
CA VAL A 224 -70.72 1.29 12.39
C VAL A 224 -69.82 1.24 13.63
N VAL A 225 -69.32 0.06 13.96
CA VAL A 225 -68.56 -0.17 15.19
C VAL A 225 -67.15 -0.67 14.87
N ILE A 226 -66.16 -0.09 15.54
CA ILE A 226 -64.76 -0.51 15.45
C ILE A 226 -64.47 -1.51 16.56
N ASN A 227 -63.85 -2.63 16.19
CA ASN A 227 -63.32 -3.61 17.13
C ASN A 227 -61.82 -3.78 16.95
N VAL A 228 -61.08 -3.83 18.05
CA VAL A 228 -59.66 -4.19 18.05
C VAL A 228 -59.57 -5.70 18.26
N VAL A 229 -59.24 -6.43 17.20
CA VAL A 229 -59.05 -7.88 17.25
C VAL A 229 -57.72 -8.16 17.93
N ALA A 230 -57.74 -9.04 18.94
CA ALA A 230 -56.60 -9.29 19.82
C ALA A 230 -55.32 -9.79 19.11
N GLU A 231 -55.44 -10.37 17.91
CA GLU A 231 -54.29 -10.67 17.07
C GLU A 231 -53.75 -9.40 16.40
N ARG A 232 -52.58 -8.95 16.88
CA ARG A 232 -51.74 -7.87 16.31
C ARG A 232 -52.41 -6.49 16.24
N SER A 233 -53.25 -6.14 17.22
CA SER A 233 -53.91 -4.81 17.30
C SER A 233 -54.66 -4.44 16.02
N SER A 234 -55.22 -5.43 15.34
CA SER A 234 -55.84 -5.23 14.04
C SER A 234 -57.26 -4.69 14.18
N LEU A 235 -57.65 -3.78 13.28
CA LEU A 235 -58.94 -3.10 13.32
C LEU A 235 -59.95 -3.83 12.43
N GLY A 236 -61.11 -4.17 12.99
CA GLY A 236 -62.28 -4.65 12.26
C GLY A 236 -63.44 -3.68 12.38
N PHE A 237 -64.11 -3.38 11.27
CA PHE A 237 -65.27 -2.50 11.21
C PHE A 237 -66.51 -3.34 10.96
N TYR A 238 -67.53 -3.20 11.81
CA TYR A 238 -68.77 -3.97 11.76
C TYR A 238 -69.95 -3.05 11.46
N ALA A 239 -70.85 -3.49 10.58
CA ALA A 239 -72.12 -2.82 10.31
C ALA A 239 -73.24 -3.85 10.17
N GLN A 240 -74.45 -3.52 10.62
CA GLN A 240 -75.59 -4.45 10.65
C GLN A 240 -76.74 -3.95 9.78
N PHE A 241 -77.37 -4.87 9.07
CA PHE A 241 -78.55 -4.63 8.24
C PHE A 241 -79.84 -4.71 9.07
N SER A 242 -80.93 -4.13 8.55
CA SER A 242 -82.26 -4.13 9.19
C SER A 242 -82.86 -5.54 9.47
N GLY A 243 -82.26 -6.62 8.94
CA GLY A 243 -82.64 -8.02 9.14
C GLY A 243 -81.74 -8.84 10.07
N GLY A 244 -80.84 -8.20 10.85
CA GLY A 244 -79.98 -8.89 11.83
C GLY A 244 -78.75 -9.60 11.25
N ARG A 245 -78.52 -9.48 9.93
CA ARG A 245 -77.24 -9.83 9.27
C ARG A 245 -76.23 -8.71 9.44
N TRP A 246 -74.95 -9.02 9.42
CA TRP A 246 -73.86 -8.05 9.59
C TRP A 246 -72.75 -8.25 8.55
N ILE A 247 -72.04 -7.18 8.24
CA ILE A 247 -70.80 -7.17 7.46
C ILE A 247 -69.63 -6.76 8.34
N MET A 248 -68.47 -7.34 8.06
CA MET A 248 -67.19 -7.01 8.67
C MET A 248 -66.21 -6.63 7.56
N VAL A 249 -65.50 -5.52 7.75
CA VAL A 249 -64.34 -5.12 6.93
C VAL A 249 -63.12 -5.09 7.84
N GLY A 250 -62.09 -5.86 7.50
CA GLY A 250 -60.91 -6.14 8.34
C GLY A 250 -60.75 -7.63 8.63
N PRO A 251 -59.70 -8.04 9.36
CA PRO A 251 -58.80 -7.21 10.16
C PRO A 251 -57.76 -6.42 9.36
N LEU A 252 -57.61 -5.12 9.68
CA LEU A 252 -56.55 -4.25 9.18
C LEU A 252 -55.45 -4.12 10.24
N SER A 253 -54.29 -4.72 10.00
CA SER A 253 -53.13 -4.58 10.90
C SER A 253 -52.53 -3.18 10.76
N PRO A 254 -52.18 -2.47 11.86
CA PRO A 254 -51.48 -1.20 11.76
C PRO A 254 -50.08 -1.37 11.16
N PHE A 255 -49.52 -0.28 10.60
CA PHE A 255 -48.12 -0.26 10.19
C PHE A 255 -47.22 -0.28 11.44
N GLU A 256 -46.49 -1.37 11.63
CA GLU A 256 -45.41 -1.44 12.61
C GLU A 256 -44.08 -1.25 11.88
N SER A 257 -43.36 -0.18 12.27
CA SER A 257 -41.97 0.03 11.89
C SER A 257 -41.12 -1.15 12.36
N LEU A 258 -39.95 -1.33 11.74
CA LEU A 258 -39.03 -2.39 12.13
C LEU A 258 -38.76 -2.35 13.66
N PRO A 259 -38.93 -3.47 14.39
CA PRO A 259 -38.70 -3.49 15.83
C PRO A 259 -37.30 -3.01 16.16
N VAL A 260 -37.14 -2.17 17.20
CA VAL A 260 -35.83 -1.64 17.64
C VAL A 260 -34.80 -2.77 17.85
N LEU A 261 -35.26 -3.94 18.31
CA LEU A 261 -34.44 -5.13 18.46
C LEU A 261 -33.81 -5.62 17.13
N THR A 262 -34.56 -5.57 16.02
CA THR A 262 -34.04 -5.97 14.70
C THR A 262 -32.94 -5.02 14.22
N ILE A 263 -33.13 -3.71 14.42
CA ILE A 263 -32.11 -2.69 14.14
C ILE A 263 -30.88 -2.91 15.01
N ALA A 264 -31.07 -3.16 16.31
CA ALA A 264 -29.99 -3.46 17.24
C ALA A 264 -29.21 -4.73 16.86
N MET A 265 -29.90 -5.78 16.39
CA MET A 265 -29.25 -7.01 15.90
C MET A 265 -28.40 -6.77 14.66
N VAL A 266 -28.90 -6.02 13.68
CA VAL A 266 -28.12 -5.66 12.47
C VAL A 266 -26.88 -4.84 12.86
N MET A 267 -27.04 -3.89 13.78
CA MET A 267 -25.93 -3.09 14.31
C MET A 267 -24.89 -3.94 15.05
N ALA A 268 -25.33 -4.87 15.90
CA ALA A 268 -24.43 -5.79 16.60
C ALA A 268 -23.67 -6.72 15.62
N LEU A 269 -24.34 -7.20 14.57
CA LEU A 269 -23.71 -7.98 13.51
C LEU A 269 -22.64 -7.17 12.77
N MET A 270 -22.92 -5.90 12.45
CA MET A 270 -21.92 -5.02 11.85
C MET A 270 -20.70 -4.78 12.76
N LEU A 271 -20.92 -4.56 14.06
CA LEU A 271 -19.84 -4.35 15.03
C LEU A 271 -18.97 -5.61 15.24
N THR A 272 -19.57 -6.79 15.19
CA THR A 272 -18.82 -8.06 15.32
C THR A 272 -18.00 -8.37 14.06
N LEU A 273 -18.57 -8.16 12.87
CA LEU A 273 -17.83 -8.24 11.60
C LEU A 273 -16.66 -7.25 11.58
N LEU A 274 -16.90 -6.04 12.09
CA LEU A 274 -15.89 -5.00 12.25
C LEU A 274 -14.74 -5.44 13.18
N GLY A 275 -15.05 -5.87 14.40
CA GLY A 275 -14.05 -6.33 15.35
C GLY A 275 -13.21 -7.49 14.78
N THR A 276 -13.85 -8.39 14.04
CA THR A 276 -13.18 -9.52 13.37
C THR A 276 -12.23 -9.04 12.28
N ALA A 277 -12.64 -8.10 11.42
CA ALA A 277 -11.78 -7.56 10.36
C ALA A 277 -10.54 -6.85 10.94
N ILE A 278 -10.72 -6.02 11.98
CA ILE A 278 -9.61 -5.35 12.68
C ILE A 278 -8.65 -6.38 13.28
N TYR A 279 -9.19 -7.40 13.95
CA TYR A 279 -8.39 -8.46 14.57
C TYR A 279 -7.55 -9.23 13.54
N LEU A 280 -8.12 -9.59 12.38
CA LEU A 280 -7.41 -10.30 11.31
C LEU A 280 -6.26 -9.47 10.72
N ILE A 281 -6.49 -8.17 10.51
CA ILE A 281 -5.45 -7.24 10.02
C ILE A 281 -4.33 -7.11 11.06
N MET A 282 -4.69 -6.87 12.32
CA MET A 282 -3.71 -6.72 13.40
C MET A 282 -2.86 -7.98 13.58
N ARG A 283 -3.50 -9.15 13.57
CA ARG A 283 -2.82 -10.45 13.67
C ARG A 283 -1.88 -10.71 12.50
N SER A 284 -2.19 -10.19 11.31
CA SER A 284 -1.30 -10.27 10.14
C SER A 284 -0.04 -9.42 10.33
N VAL A 285 -0.20 -8.20 10.85
CA VAL A 285 0.93 -7.29 11.16
C VAL A 285 1.82 -7.88 12.25
N GLU A 286 1.24 -8.38 13.34
CA GLU A 286 1.96 -8.99 14.46
C GLU A 286 2.86 -10.15 14.01
N LYS A 287 2.28 -11.14 13.28
CA LYS A 287 3.04 -12.28 12.75
C LYS A 287 4.25 -11.87 11.92
N ARG A 288 4.16 -10.75 11.20
CA ARG A 288 5.22 -10.25 10.31
C ARG A 288 6.33 -9.55 11.10
N LEU A 289 5.96 -8.76 12.10
CA LEU A 289 6.92 -8.17 13.03
C LEU A 289 7.71 -9.26 13.76
N THR A 290 7.03 -10.32 14.23
CA THR A 290 7.71 -11.45 14.88
C THR A 290 8.70 -12.16 13.95
N ARG A 291 8.40 -12.28 12.65
CA ARG A 291 9.36 -12.85 11.67
C ARG A 291 10.58 -11.97 11.49
N LEU A 292 10.39 -10.65 11.40
CA LEU A 292 11.50 -9.70 11.29
C LEU A 292 12.37 -9.73 12.55
N GLU A 293 11.74 -9.77 13.73
CA GLU A 293 12.40 -9.93 15.02
C GLU A 293 13.23 -11.22 15.08
N GLN A 294 12.66 -12.36 14.68
CA GLN A 294 13.36 -13.64 14.63
C GLN A 294 14.53 -13.62 13.64
N THR A 295 14.35 -13.04 12.46
CA THR A 295 15.42 -12.94 11.45
C THR A 295 16.56 -12.07 11.95
N THR A 296 16.23 -10.96 12.62
CA THR A 296 17.21 -10.07 13.26
C THR A 296 17.93 -10.79 14.41
N ALA A 297 17.20 -11.52 15.24
CA ALA A 297 17.79 -12.30 16.33
C ALA A 297 18.78 -13.35 15.82
N ASN A 298 18.39 -14.11 14.79
CA ASN A 298 19.27 -15.10 14.15
C ASN A 298 20.52 -14.44 13.54
N PHE A 299 20.36 -13.28 12.89
CA PHE A 299 21.46 -12.50 12.35
C PHE A 299 22.43 -12.06 13.44
N THR A 300 21.93 -11.53 14.57
CA THR A 300 22.77 -11.16 15.72
C THR A 300 23.41 -12.36 16.42
N ALA A 301 22.81 -13.54 16.31
CA ALA A 301 23.36 -14.79 16.84
C ALA A 301 24.45 -15.42 15.95
N GLY A 302 24.76 -14.81 14.79
CA GLY A 302 25.86 -15.22 13.92
C GLY A 302 25.44 -15.86 12.59
N ASP A 303 24.13 -16.02 12.33
CA ASP A 303 23.66 -16.44 11.00
C ASP A 303 23.58 -15.24 10.04
N TYR A 304 24.72 -14.83 9.51
CA TYR A 304 24.82 -13.68 8.59
C TYR A 304 24.16 -13.93 7.23
N ASN A 305 23.68 -15.14 6.93
CA ASN A 305 22.92 -15.46 5.72
C ASN A 305 21.41 -15.26 5.90
N ALA A 306 20.95 -14.99 7.13
CA ALA A 306 19.54 -14.73 7.40
C ALA A 306 19.06 -13.51 6.59
N ARG A 307 17.95 -13.66 5.86
CA ARG A 307 17.31 -12.61 5.06
C ARG A 307 15.82 -12.59 5.28
N VAL A 308 15.24 -11.40 5.20
CA VAL A 308 13.79 -11.20 5.31
C VAL A 308 13.17 -11.44 3.94
N THR A 309 12.21 -12.36 3.85
CA THR A 309 11.42 -12.57 2.63
C THR A 309 10.46 -11.41 2.43
N ILE A 310 10.58 -10.72 1.29
CA ILE A 310 9.74 -9.58 0.93
C ILE A 310 8.70 -10.06 -0.10
N GLN A 311 7.42 -9.74 0.12
CA GLN A 311 6.37 -9.92 -0.90
C GLN A 311 5.89 -8.55 -1.38
N GLU A 312 5.60 -8.43 -2.68
CA GLU A 312 5.16 -7.18 -3.30
C GLU A 312 3.79 -6.71 -2.75
N GLY A 313 3.64 -5.41 -2.52
CA GLY A 313 2.41 -4.80 -1.99
C GLY A 313 2.31 -4.78 -0.46
N GLU A 314 3.34 -5.23 0.27
CA GLU A 314 3.32 -5.26 1.73
C GLU A 314 3.77 -3.95 2.39
N TYR A 315 3.09 -3.58 3.48
CA TYR A 315 3.35 -2.35 4.25
C TYR A 315 4.75 -2.27 4.88
N LEU A 316 5.41 -3.41 5.13
CA LEU A 316 6.74 -3.51 5.75
C LEU A 316 7.87 -3.78 4.74
N THR A 317 7.58 -3.76 3.43
CA THR A 317 8.56 -4.03 2.37
C THR A 317 9.82 -3.19 2.50
N GLN A 318 9.67 -1.89 2.75
CA GLN A 318 10.80 -0.97 2.87
C GLN A 318 11.71 -1.31 4.06
N LEU A 319 11.13 -1.79 5.16
CA LEU A 319 11.91 -2.19 6.34
C LEU A 319 12.66 -3.51 6.08
N GLY A 320 12.01 -4.47 5.40
CA GLY A 320 12.67 -5.71 4.97
C GLY A 320 13.83 -5.47 3.99
N LEU A 321 13.66 -4.55 3.04
CA LEU A 321 14.71 -4.14 2.11
C LEU A 321 15.89 -3.50 2.85
N ALA A 322 15.61 -2.54 3.74
CA ALA A 322 16.64 -1.89 4.53
C ALA A 322 17.43 -2.89 5.39
N PHE A 323 16.76 -3.88 5.98
CA PHE A 323 17.42 -4.97 6.72
C PHE A 323 18.32 -5.81 5.80
N ASN A 324 17.84 -6.23 4.64
CA ASN A 324 18.63 -7.06 3.72
C ASN A 324 19.86 -6.32 3.21
N THR A 325 19.75 -5.02 2.86
CA THR A 325 20.90 -4.20 2.46
C THR A 325 21.95 -4.10 3.56
N MET A 326 21.53 -3.88 4.81
CA MET A 326 22.45 -3.88 5.96
C MET A 326 23.12 -5.26 6.14
N ALA A 327 22.36 -6.34 6.00
CA ALA A 327 22.88 -7.70 6.11
C ALA A 327 23.94 -8.01 5.03
N ASP A 328 23.70 -7.56 3.79
CA ASP A 328 24.66 -7.71 2.68
C ASP A 328 25.96 -6.94 2.93
N GLN A 329 25.87 -5.69 3.41
CA GLN A 329 27.04 -4.88 3.75
C GLN A 329 27.88 -5.53 4.86
N VAL A 330 27.23 -5.99 5.94
CA VAL A 330 27.93 -6.66 7.05
C VAL A 330 28.59 -7.95 6.58
N GLN A 331 27.93 -8.75 5.75
CA GLN A 331 28.49 -9.98 5.20
C GLN A 331 29.69 -9.72 4.28
N ALA A 332 29.65 -8.65 3.47
CA ALA A 332 30.76 -8.25 2.63
C ALA A 332 32.00 -7.84 3.47
N VAL A 333 31.79 -7.06 4.54
CA VAL A 333 32.88 -6.68 5.45
C VAL A 333 33.47 -7.90 6.16
N LEU A 334 32.63 -8.79 6.71
CA LEU A 334 33.10 -9.97 7.42
C LEU A 334 33.85 -10.96 6.51
N SER A 335 33.38 -11.17 5.28
CA SER A 335 34.06 -12.04 4.32
C SER A 335 35.42 -11.47 3.92
N SER A 336 35.49 -10.16 3.62
CA SER A 336 36.75 -9.46 3.34
C SER A 336 37.76 -9.59 4.49
N GLN A 337 37.32 -9.39 5.74
CA GLN A 337 38.18 -9.56 6.92
C GLN A 337 38.67 -11.01 7.09
N GLN A 338 37.81 -12.01 6.87
CA GLN A 338 38.21 -13.41 6.97
C GLN A 338 39.25 -13.78 5.90
N ASP A 339 39.06 -13.33 4.67
CA ASP A 339 39.99 -13.60 3.56
C ASP A 339 41.35 -12.93 3.81
N LEU A 340 41.33 -11.68 4.30
CA LEU A 340 42.54 -10.99 4.76
C LEU A 340 43.26 -11.81 5.83
N MET A 341 42.58 -12.22 6.90
CA MET A 341 43.21 -12.95 8.01
C MET A 341 43.79 -14.31 7.58
N ARG A 342 43.10 -15.04 6.69
CA ARG A 342 43.61 -16.30 6.12
C ARG A 342 44.89 -16.08 5.33
N ALA A 343 44.91 -15.06 4.48
CA ALA A 343 46.05 -14.76 3.64
C ALA A 343 47.26 -14.26 4.44
N VAL A 344 47.05 -13.34 5.40
CA VAL A 344 48.10 -12.88 6.33
C VAL A 344 48.73 -14.05 7.08
N SER A 345 47.90 -14.98 7.58
CA SER A 345 48.39 -16.17 8.28
C SER A 345 49.26 -17.06 7.38
N HIS A 346 48.88 -17.21 6.10
CA HIS A 346 49.64 -17.98 5.12
C HIS A 346 50.99 -17.35 4.79
N GLU A 347 51.00 -16.04 4.56
CA GLU A 347 52.21 -15.30 4.18
C GLU A 347 53.20 -15.18 5.34
N PHE A 348 52.75 -15.06 6.60
CA PHE A 348 53.64 -15.08 7.77
C PHE A 348 54.22 -16.46 8.08
N ARG A 349 53.47 -17.54 7.85
CA ARG A 349 53.90 -18.90 8.22
C ARG A 349 55.18 -19.33 7.50
N THR A 350 55.34 -18.90 6.24
CA THR A 350 56.48 -19.28 5.38
C THR A 350 57.83 -18.70 5.85
N PRO A 351 58.00 -17.38 6.02
CA PRO A 351 59.24 -16.80 6.53
C PRO A 351 59.50 -17.21 7.99
N VAL A 352 58.47 -17.27 8.85
CA VAL A 352 58.65 -17.72 10.25
C VAL A 352 59.17 -19.17 10.33
N ALA A 353 58.69 -20.06 9.46
CA ALA A 353 59.22 -21.42 9.38
C ALA A 353 60.68 -21.45 8.90
N ARG A 354 61.05 -20.58 7.95
CA ARG A 354 62.41 -20.47 7.42
C ARG A 354 63.38 -19.91 8.46
N VAL A 355 62.98 -18.86 9.20
CA VAL A 355 63.73 -18.33 10.35
C VAL A 355 63.92 -19.39 11.42
N ARG A 356 62.87 -20.16 11.77
CA ARG A 356 62.98 -21.25 12.75
C ARG A 356 63.96 -22.33 12.30
N PHE A 357 63.90 -22.74 11.03
CA PHE A 357 64.82 -23.74 10.48
C PHE A 357 66.26 -23.23 10.43
N ALA A 358 66.45 -21.96 10.07
CA ALA A 358 67.76 -21.32 10.10
C ALA A 358 68.34 -21.27 11.52
N LEU A 359 67.56 -20.88 12.52
CA LEU A 359 67.99 -20.88 13.92
C LEU A 359 68.36 -22.28 14.43
N GLN A 360 67.62 -23.32 14.04
CA GLN A 360 67.96 -24.72 14.36
C GLN A 360 69.29 -25.15 13.74
N MET A 361 69.56 -24.78 12.49
CA MET A 361 70.82 -25.12 11.83
C MET A 361 72.03 -24.32 12.37
N VAL A 362 71.81 -23.11 12.90
CA VAL A 362 72.85 -22.34 13.59
C VAL A 362 73.23 -23.00 14.91
N ASP A 363 72.28 -23.63 15.61
CA ASP A 363 72.54 -24.39 16.85
C ASP A 363 73.40 -25.65 16.57
N ASP A 364 73.24 -26.26 15.39
CA ASP A 364 73.94 -27.49 14.97
C ASP A 364 75.33 -27.27 14.33
N MET A 365 75.66 -26.04 13.90
CA MET A 365 76.92 -25.75 13.19
C MET A 365 77.71 -24.64 13.88
N SER A 366 78.87 -24.97 14.45
CA SER A 366 79.83 -23.99 14.96
C SER A 366 80.90 -23.66 13.90
N GLU A 367 80.93 -22.38 13.49
CA GLU A 367 81.97 -21.72 12.69
C GLU A 367 82.18 -22.15 11.22
N SER A 368 81.11 -22.31 10.44
CA SER A 368 81.19 -22.44 8.97
C SER A 368 80.78 -21.15 8.23
N PRO A 369 81.39 -20.78 7.08
CA PRO A 369 80.91 -19.69 6.21
C PRO A 369 79.45 -19.89 5.71
N GLY A 370 78.88 -21.09 5.84
CA GLY A 370 77.45 -21.35 5.63
C GLY A 370 76.53 -20.61 6.60
N ILE A 371 76.96 -20.39 7.85
CA ILE A 371 76.18 -19.70 8.89
C ILE A 371 75.96 -18.23 8.53
N ARG A 372 76.95 -17.54 7.95
CA ARG A 372 76.78 -16.13 7.53
C ARG A 372 75.76 -15.99 6.42
N ARG A 373 75.72 -16.92 5.47
CA ARG A 373 74.70 -16.93 4.41
C ARG A 373 73.32 -17.24 4.97
N LEU A 374 73.25 -18.13 5.95
CA LEU A 374 72.02 -18.49 6.64
C LEU A 374 71.45 -17.33 7.47
N LEU A 375 72.30 -16.66 8.27
CA LEU A 375 71.95 -15.47 9.04
C LEU A 375 71.53 -14.31 8.13
N LYS A 376 72.19 -14.13 6.98
CA LYS A 376 71.74 -13.16 5.97
C LYS A 376 70.34 -13.51 5.43
N GLY A 377 70.06 -14.79 5.17
CA GLY A 377 68.72 -15.22 4.77
C GLY A 377 67.64 -14.99 5.85
N VAL A 378 68.00 -15.08 7.13
CA VAL A 378 67.10 -14.71 8.24
C VAL A 378 66.82 -13.21 8.26
N ASP A 379 67.85 -12.39 8.05
CA ASP A 379 67.71 -10.92 7.97
C ASP A 379 66.81 -10.51 6.79
N ASP A 380 67.01 -11.12 5.61
CA ASP A 380 66.17 -10.94 4.43
C ASP A 380 64.71 -11.38 4.68
N ASP A 381 64.48 -12.46 5.44
CA ASP A 381 63.14 -12.93 5.83
C ASP A 381 62.45 -11.99 6.84
N ILE A 382 63.21 -11.38 7.76
CA ILE A 382 62.68 -10.39 8.72
C ILE A 382 62.30 -9.11 7.99
N GLU A 383 63.17 -8.59 7.13
CA GLU A 383 62.88 -7.41 6.30
C GLU A 383 61.65 -7.66 5.41
N SER A 384 61.51 -8.89 4.91
CA SER A 384 60.33 -9.34 4.17
C SER A 384 59.05 -9.25 5.01
N ILE A 385 59.06 -9.73 6.26
CA ILE A 385 57.92 -9.63 7.19
C ILE A 385 57.58 -8.16 7.48
N ASP A 386 58.56 -7.30 7.73
CA ASP A 386 58.34 -5.89 8.00
C ASP A 386 57.66 -5.18 6.82
N ARG A 387 58.13 -5.43 5.59
CA ARG A 387 57.47 -4.91 4.37
C ARG A 387 56.03 -5.39 4.24
N LEU A 388 55.77 -6.65 4.57
CA LEU A 388 54.42 -7.21 4.54
C LEU A 388 53.50 -6.53 5.56
N ILE A 389 54.00 -6.28 6.78
CA ILE A 389 53.26 -5.55 7.82
C ILE A 389 52.92 -4.14 7.33
N ASP A 390 53.88 -3.43 6.74
CA ASP A 390 53.66 -2.09 6.20
C ASP A 390 52.62 -2.07 5.07
N GLU A 391 52.62 -3.08 4.20
CA GLU A 391 51.62 -3.24 3.14
C GLU A 391 50.22 -3.51 3.73
N ILE A 392 50.09 -4.38 4.73
CA ILE A 392 48.80 -4.63 5.41
C ILE A 392 48.29 -3.36 6.10
N LEU A 393 49.14 -2.66 6.85
CA LEU A 393 48.74 -1.45 7.57
C LEU A 393 48.31 -0.35 6.59
N THR A 394 49.00 -0.26 5.45
CA THR A 394 48.60 0.67 4.39
C THR A 394 47.24 0.28 3.81
N TYR A 395 47.06 -1.00 3.46
CA TYR A 395 45.79 -1.50 2.94
C TYR A 395 44.64 -1.22 3.91
N ALA A 396 44.80 -1.55 5.20
CA ALA A 396 43.78 -1.33 6.23
C ALA A 396 43.43 0.16 6.41
N ARG A 397 44.42 1.06 6.34
CA ARG A 397 44.18 2.52 6.40
C ARG A 397 43.38 3.01 5.20
N LEU A 398 43.73 2.56 3.99
CA LEU A 398 42.99 2.89 2.75
C LEU A 398 41.60 2.26 2.72
N ASP A 399 41.44 1.09 3.33
CA ASP A 399 40.16 0.42 3.51
C ASP A 399 39.22 1.31 4.33
N SER A 400 39.69 1.79 5.48
CA SER A 400 38.94 2.74 6.31
C SER A 400 38.73 4.11 5.66
N ALA A 401 39.67 4.57 4.82
CA ALA A 401 39.59 5.88 4.16
C ALA A 401 38.47 5.97 3.12
N THR A 402 38.23 4.87 2.41
CA THR A 402 37.16 4.79 1.39
C THR A 402 35.76 4.76 2.03
N ASP A 403 35.67 4.42 3.32
CA ASP A 403 34.43 4.48 4.11
C ASP A 403 34.19 5.87 4.72
N GLY A 404 34.93 6.90 4.29
CA GLY A 404 34.73 8.30 4.69
C GLY A 404 35.38 8.72 6.01
N LEU A 405 36.23 7.87 6.60
CA LEU A 405 36.88 8.14 7.89
C LEU A 405 38.19 8.93 7.78
N LEU A 406 38.78 9.03 6.58
CA LEU A 406 39.97 9.84 6.30
C LEU A 406 39.67 10.82 5.15
N PRO A 407 39.75 12.14 5.41
CA PRO A 407 39.58 13.12 4.35
C PRO A 407 40.75 13.02 3.35
N LEU A 408 40.42 13.05 2.06
CA LEU A 408 41.41 13.23 1.01
C LEU A 408 41.92 14.68 1.09
N GLU A 409 43.23 14.88 1.07
CA GLU A 409 43.86 16.21 0.99
C GLU A 409 44.42 16.41 -0.43
N PRO A 410 43.55 16.64 -1.45
CA PRO A 410 44.00 16.74 -2.83
C PRO A 410 44.81 18.02 -3.04
N VAL A 411 45.98 17.88 -3.65
CA VAL A 411 46.79 18.98 -4.16
C VAL A 411 46.81 18.90 -5.68
N SER A 412 46.95 20.04 -6.36
CA SER A 412 47.19 20.04 -7.80
C SER A 412 48.61 19.56 -8.08
N LEU A 413 48.74 18.45 -8.80
CA LEU A 413 50.00 17.77 -9.06
C LEU A 413 50.21 17.60 -10.56
N GLU A 414 51.42 17.87 -11.03
CA GLU A 414 51.83 17.55 -12.40
C GLU A 414 52.07 16.04 -12.52
N VAL A 415 51.28 15.38 -13.37
CA VAL A 415 51.27 13.91 -13.49
C VAL A 415 52.60 13.40 -14.04
N ARG A 416 53.21 14.17 -14.95
CA ARG A 416 54.52 13.87 -15.53
C ARG A 416 55.63 13.85 -14.49
N ASP A 417 55.66 14.81 -13.58
CA ASP A 417 56.66 14.84 -12.49
C ASP A 417 56.61 13.59 -11.61
N ILE A 418 55.42 13.08 -11.32
CA ILE A 418 55.26 11.86 -10.51
C ILE A 418 55.77 10.65 -11.29
N ALA A 419 55.42 10.53 -12.57
CA ALA A 419 55.85 9.44 -13.43
C ALA A 419 57.38 9.42 -13.63
N ASP A 420 57.97 10.57 -13.94
CA ASP A 420 59.41 10.72 -14.13
C ASP A 420 60.16 10.35 -12.84
N ARG A 421 59.72 10.83 -11.66
CA ARG A 421 60.33 10.46 -10.36
C ARG A 421 60.28 8.95 -10.08
N VAL A 422 59.15 8.30 -10.37
CA VAL A 422 59.00 6.85 -10.16
C VAL A 422 59.93 6.09 -11.10
N VAL A 423 60.00 6.46 -12.37
CA VAL A 423 60.88 5.82 -13.36
C VAL A 423 62.35 6.06 -13.04
N GLU A 424 62.75 7.28 -12.66
CA GLU A 424 64.12 7.59 -12.23
C GLU A 424 64.55 6.78 -11.01
N THR A 425 63.62 6.52 -10.08
CA THR A 425 63.89 5.72 -8.88
C THR A 425 64.06 4.23 -9.19
N LEU A 426 63.27 3.70 -10.13
CA LEU A 426 63.25 2.26 -10.44
C LEU A 426 64.26 1.85 -11.52
N THR A 427 64.67 2.76 -12.40
CA THR A 427 65.64 2.48 -13.48
C THR A 427 66.97 1.88 -12.96
N PRO A 428 67.61 2.41 -11.89
CA PRO A 428 68.85 1.84 -11.35
C PRO A 428 68.69 0.44 -10.76
N LEU A 429 67.48 0.07 -10.34
CA LEU A 429 67.19 -1.24 -9.74
C LEU A 429 66.97 -2.32 -10.80
N HIS A 430 66.65 -1.92 -12.03
CA HIS A 430 66.39 -2.82 -13.16
C HIS A 430 67.22 -2.44 -14.39
N PRO A 431 68.56 -2.50 -14.33
CA PRO A 431 69.45 -2.06 -15.42
C PRO A 431 69.27 -2.83 -16.73
N GLN A 432 68.64 -3.99 -16.69
CA GLN A 432 68.29 -4.83 -17.84
C GLN A 432 67.02 -4.41 -18.58
N LEU A 433 66.21 -3.49 -18.02
CA LEU A 433 64.96 -3.03 -18.60
C LEU A 433 65.08 -1.61 -19.14
N THR A 434 64.37 -1.32 -20.22
CA THR A 434 64.18 0.05 -20.72
C THR A 434 62.85 0.60 -20.18
N LEU A 435 62.92 1.64 -19.34
CA LEU A 435 61.75 2.33 -18.80
C LEU A 435 61.60 3.69 -19.49
N GLU A 436 60.45 3.95 -20.09
CA GLU A 436 60.17 5.20 -20.80
C GLU A 436 58.85 5.83 -20.34
N VAL A 437 58.81 7.16 -20.27
CA VAL A 437 57.60 7.95 -19.98
C VAL A 437 57.23 8.78 -21.20
N THR A 438 56.02 8.59 -21.74
CA THR A 438 55.52 9.37 -22.88
C THR A 438 54.21 10.10 -22.57
N GLY A 439 53.99 11.22 -23.26
CA GLY A 439 52.83 12.08 -23.06
C GLY A 439 52.88 12.94 -21.80
N GLY A 440 51.73 13.48 -21.41
CA GLY A 440 51.54 14.18 -20.13
C GLY A 440 52.11 15.60 -20.02
N GLN A 441 52.51 16.26 -21.11
CA GLN A 441 52.91 17.67 -21.06
C GLN A 441 51.72 18.54 -20.58
N GLU A 442 51.91 19.32 -19.52
CA GLU A 442 50.89 20.22 -18.90
C GLU A 442 49.64 19.51 -18.32
N LEU A 443 49.76 18.24 -17.93
CA LEU A 443 48.64 17.49 -17.35
C LEU A 443 48.70 17.50 -15.81
N ASN A 444 47.77 18.22 -15.18
CA ASN A 444 47.63 18.30 -13.73
C ASN A 444 46.42 17.49 -13.23
N VAL A 445 46.54 16.88 -12.05
CA VAL A 445 45.47 16.15 -11.34
C VAL A 445 45.35 16.60 -9.89
N HIS A 446 44.13 16.67 -9.37
CA HIS A 446 43.87 16.89 -7.95
C HIS A 446 43.89 15.56 -7.19
N ALA A 447 45.01 15.26 -6.53
CA ALA A 447 45.19 13.98 -5.83
C ALA A 447 46.11 14.13 -4.60
N ASP A 448 46.12 13.11 -3.74
CA ASP A 448 47.15 13.01 -2.70
C ASP A 448 48.46 12.52 -3.32
N SER A 449 49.49 13.36 -3.24
CA SER A 449 50.79 13.09 -3.87
C SER A 449 51.43 11.80 -3.40
N ARG A 450 51.31 11.46 -2.12
CA ARG A 450 52.00 10.30 -1.55
C ARG A 450 51.35 9.01 -2.03
N TYR A 451 50.03 8.98 -2.07
CA TYR A 451 49.30 7.79 -2.49
C TYR A 451 49.30 7.62 -4.00
N LEU A 452 49.19 8.69 -4.78
CA LEU A 452 49.28 8.58 -6.24
C LEU A 452 50.68 8.10 -6.68
N GLN A 453 51.75 8.62 -6.07
CA GLN A 453 53.11 8.14 -6.31
C GLN A 453 53.24 6.66 -5.94
N ARG A 454 52.67 6.23 -4.81
CA ARG A 454 52.68 4.83 -4.39
C ARG A 454 51.92 3.90 -5.34
N ALA A 455 50.76 4.33 -5.84
CA ALA A 455 49.99 3.57 -6.81
C ALA A 455 50.80 3.35 -8.10
N LEU A 456 51.43 4.41 -8.61
CA LEU A 456 52.26 4.32 -9.80
C LEU A 456 53.52 3.47 -9.57
N GLN A 457 54.19 3.62 -8.42
CA GLN A 457 55.33 2.79 -8.06
C GLN A 457 54.98 1.30 -7.99
N ASN A 458 53.82 0.96 -7.42
CA ASN A 458 53.33 -0.43 -7.38
C ASN A 458 53.09 -0.99 -8.78
N LEU A 459 52.51 -0.21 -9.69
CA LEU A 459 52.28 -0.65 -11.07
C LEU A 459 53.58 -0.81 -11.87
N VAL A 460 54.49 0.17 -11.80
CA VAL A 460 55.76 0.12 -12.52
C VAL A 460 56.65 -1.00 -11.96
N SER A 461 56.67 -1.20 -10.64
CA SER A 461 57.36 -2.34 -10.02
C SER A 461 56.78 -3.69 -10.47
N ASN A 462 55.45 -3.79 -10.56
CA ASN A 462 54.77 -4.98 -11.07
C ASN A 462 55.14 -5.24 -12.54
N ALA A 463 55.11 -4.20 -13.37
CA ALA A 463 55.53 -4.26 -14.77
C ALA A 463 57.00 -4.70 -14.90
N CYS A 464 57.93 -4.12 -14.12
CA CYS A 464 59.34 -4.51 -14.11
C CYS A 464 59.57 -5.97 -13.68
N THR A 465 58.69 -6.52 -12.83
CA THR A 465 58.79 -7.92 -12.39
C THR A 465 58.40 -8.90 -13.50
N HIS A 466 57.47 -8.51 -14.38
CA HIS A 466 56.90 -9.37 -15.42
C HIS A 466 57.41 -9.09 -16.84
N ALA A 467 57.98 -7.90 -17.07
CA ALA A 467 58.56 -7.48 -18.34
C ALA A 467 59.76 -8.35 -18.73
N ARG A 468 59.95 -8.52 -20.03
CA ARG A 468 61.14 -9.16 -20.61
C ARG A 468 62.24 -8.13 -20.85
N SER A 469 61.88 -6.97 -21.38
CA SER A 469 62.86 -5.95 -21.77
C SER A 469 62.36 -4.51 -21.69
N ARG A 470 61.05 -4.26 -21.72
CA ARG A 470 60.50 -2.90 -21.83
C ARG A 470 59.30 -2.68 -20.91
N VAL A 471 59.28 -1.52 -20.28
CA VAL A 471 58.13 -0.98 -19.53
C VAL A 471 57.87 0.43 -20.02
N HIS A 472 56.62 0.72 -20.37
CA HIS A 472 56.23 2.01 -20.92
C HIS A 472 55.13 2.63 -20.06
N VAL A 473 55.39 3.83 -19.54
CA VAL A 473 54.40 4.64 -18.82
C VAL A 473 53.86 5.69 -19.77
N ARG A 474 52.58 5.62 -20.10
CA ARG A 474 51.93 6.55 -21.02
C ARG A 474 50.88 7.37 -20.29
N LEU A 475 50.97 8.69 -20.48
CA LEU A 475 50.12 9.66 -19.81
C LEU A 475 49.23 10.34 -20.85
N LEU A 476 47.92 10.18 -20.69
CA LEU A 476 46.89 10.79 -21.52
C LEU A 476 45.88 11.52 -20.63
N GLY A 477 45.19 12.51 -21.15
CA GLY A 477 44.14 13.18 -20.38
C GLY A 477 43.36 14.16 -21.23
N ASP A 478 42.20 14.53 -20.73
CA ASP A 478 41.32 15.55 -21.29
C ASP A 478 40.98 16.60 -20.21
N GLU A 479 39.88 17.34 -20.39
CA GLU A 479 39.45 18.36 -19.43
C GLU A 479 38.90 17.76 -18.12
N ARG A 480 38.41 16.51 -18.14
CA ARG A 480 37.72 15.87 -17.02
C ARG A 480 38.52 14.74 -16.38
N MET A 481 39.26 13.97 -17.16
CA MET A 481 39.92 12.75 -16.72
C MET A 481 41.40 12.73 -17.10
N VAL A 482 42.19 12.10 -16.22
CA VAL A 482 43.60 11.75 -16.44
C VAL A 482 43.69 10.23 -16.52
N TYR A 483 44.37 9.74 -17.55
CA TYR A 483 44.65 8.34 -17.80
C TYR A 483 46.14 8.06 -17.68
N LEU A 484 46.54 7.26 -16.70
CA LEU A 484 47.91 6.76 -16.55
C LEU A 484 47.92 5.28 -16.93
N SER A 485 48.59 4.93 -18.02
CA SER A 485 48.79 3.54 -18.41
C SER A 485 50.22 3.08 -18.15
N VAL A 486 50.37 1.88 -17.59
CA VAL A 486 51.65 1.19 -17.44
C VAL A 486 51.59 -0.10 -18.26
N GLU A 487 52.47 -0.20 -19.25
CA GLU A 487 52.53 -1.26 -20.24
C GLU A 487 53.83 -2.06 -20.11
N ASP A 488 53.75 -3.39 -20.24
CA ASP A 488 54.91 -4.29 -20.28
C ASP A 488 54.92 -5.21 -21.50
N ASP A 489 56.08 -5.81 -21.81
CA ASP A 489 56.28 -6.83 -22.85
C ASP A 489 56.28 -8.27 -22.29
N GLY A 490 55.59 -8.48 -21.16
CA GLY A 490 55.48 -9.73 -20.43
C GLY A 490 54.44 -10.70 -21.00
N ALA A 491 53.91 -11.59 -20.14
CA ALA A 491 52.94 -12.62 -20.52
C ALA A 491 51.48 -12.13 -20.58
N GLY A 492 51.20 -10.92 -20.09
CA GLY A 492 49.84 -10.38 -19.95
C GLY A 492 49.05 -11.01 -18.81
N VAL A 493 47.76 -10.64 -18.71
CA VAL A 493 46.82 -11.18 -17.71
C VAL A 493 45.69 -11.94 -18.43
N PRO A 494 45.45 -13.22 -18.10
CA PRO A 494 44.32 -13.97 -18.63
C PRO A 494 42.98 -13.29 -18.36
N ALA A 495 42.04 -13.32 -19.32
CA ALA A 495 40.74 -12.66 -19.20
C ALA A 495 39.94 -13.09 -17.95
N GLU A 496 40.05 -14.36 -17.57
CA GLU A 496 39.38 -14.93 -16.39
C GLU A 496 39.90 -14.38 -15.05
N ASP A 497 41.10 -13.80 -15.04
CA ASP A 497 41.75 -13.30 -13.83
C ASP A 497 41.78 -11.77 -13.72
N GLN A 498 41.37 -11.04 -14.75
CA GLN A 498 41.46 -9.57 -14.80
C GLN A 498 40.76 -8.86 -13.64
N GLU A 499 39.62 -9.39 -13.17
CA GLU A 499 38.94 -8.85 -11.97
C GLU A 499 39.57 -9.37 -10.66
N ARG A 500 40.14 -10.58 -10.70
CA ARG A 500 40.66 -11.27 -9.51
C ARG A 500 41.99 -10.69 -9.04
N ILE A 501 42.86 -10.23 -9.95
CA ILE A 501 44.19 -9.71 -9.62
C ILE A 501 44.19 -8.46 -8.72
N PHE A 502 43.07 -7.72 -8.67
CA PHE A 502 42.92 -6.55 -7.80
C PHE A 502 42.45 -6.91 -6.38
N LYS A 503 42.13 -8.19 -6.12
CA LYS A 503 41.79 -8.64 -4.77
C LYS A 503 43.06 -8.78 -3.92
N PRO A 504 42.99 -8.50 -2.60
CA PRO A 504 44.13 -8.68 -1.71
C PRO A 504 44.69 -10.11 -1.78
N PHE A 505 46.01 -10.22 -1.84
CA PHE A 505 46.75 -11.48 -1.89
C PHE A 505 46.47 -12.36 -3.13
N ALA A 506 45.83 -11.80 -4.17
CA ALA A 506 45.59 -12.53 -5.42
C ALA A 506 46.90 -12.72 -6.21
N ARG A 507 47.14 -13.95 -6.69
CA ARG A 507 48.28 -14.33 -7.53
C ARG A 507 47.83 -15.29 -8.62
N LEU A 508 48.40 -15.15 -9.83
CA LEU A 508 48.02 -15.94 -11.02
C LEU A 508 48.57 -17.38 -10.99
N ASP A 509 49.70 -17.64 -10.33
CA ASP A 509 50.30 -18.99 -10.25
C ASP A 509 50.96 -19.27 -8.89
N ASP A 510 50.61 -20.41 -8.28
CA ASP A 510 50.96 -20.82 -6.91
C ASP A 510 52.20 -21.75 -6.81
N SER A 511 52.92 -22.00 -7.92
CA SER A 511 53.91 -23.10 -7.96
C SER A 511 55.30 -22.82 -8.54
N ARG A 512 55.54 -21.74 -9.30
CA ARG A 512 56.86 -21.53 -9.95
C ARG A 512 57.70 -20.38 -9.41
N THR A 513 57.11 -19.39 -8.73
CA THR A 513 57.82 -18.19 -8.23
C THR A 513 58.10 -18.23 -6.72
N ARG A 514 57.69 -19.31 -6.03
CA ARG A 514 57.83 -19.47 -4.56
C ARG A 514 59.30 -19.55 -4.08
N HIS A 515 60.27 -19.66 -4.99
CA HIS A 515 61.66 -20.02 -4.66
C HIS A 515 62.74 -19.01 -5.07
N GLN A 516 62.37 -17.78 -5.48
CA GLN A 516 63.38 -16.74 -5.75
C GLN A 516 63.35 -15.68 -4.63
N PRO A 517 64.37 -15.64 -3.75
CA PRO A 517 64.47 -14.61 -2.71
C PRO A 517 64.53 -13.22 -3.38
N GLY A 518 63.61 -12.34 -3.02
CA GLY A 518 63.61 -10.92 -3.42
C GLY A 518 62.89 -10.55 -4.72
N VAL A 519 62.17 -11.47 -5.40
CA VAL A 519 61.57 -11.19 -6.75
C VAL A 519 60.04 -11.32 -6.81
N GLY A 520 59.33 -11.49 -5.69
CA GLY A 520 57.86 -11.62 -5.71
C GLY A 520 57.17 -10.87 -4.58
N GLY A 521 56.30 -9.90 -4.91
CA GLY A 521 55.45 -9.20 -3.95
C GLY A 521 54.36 -10.09 -3.35
N TYR A 522 53.75 -9.63 -2.25
CA TYR A 522 52.77 -10.39 -1.45
C TYR A 522 51.35 -10.41 -2.03
N GLY A 523 51.15 -9.94 -3.27
CA GLY A 523 49.81 -9.83 -3.88
C GLY A 523 48.96 -8.70 -3.29
N LEU A 524 49.53 -7.80 -2.49
CA LEU A 524 48.85 -6.60 -1.97
C LEU A 524 49.03 -5.37 -2.87
N GLY A 525 50.06 -5.34 -3.73
CA GLY A 525 50.40 -4.18 -4.55
C GLY A 525 49.24 -3.67 -5.40
N LEU A 526 48.61 -4.55 -6.20
CA LEU A 526 47.48 -4.20 -7.07
C LEU A 526 46.20 -3.89 -6.28
N ALA A 527 45.98 -4.53 -5.13
CA ALA A 527 44.86 -4.23 -4.25
C ALA A 527 44.99 -2.83 -3.61
N ILE A 528 46.21 -2.44 -3.22
CA ILE A 528 46.52 -1.09 -2.75
C ILE A 528 46.26 -0.07 -3.86
N VAL A 529 46.69 -0.35 -5.09
CA VAL A 529 46.42 0.53 -6.25
C VAL A 529 44.91 0.70 -6.43
N ALA A 530 44.13 -0.38 -6.45
CA ALA A 530 42.69 -0.34 -6.60
C ALA A 530 42.03 0.53 -5.52
N ARG A 531 42.46 0.40 -4.25
CA ARG A 531 41.91 1.19 -3.15
C ARG A 531 42.31 2.66 -3.20
N ILE A 532 43.55 2.97 -3.59
CA ILE A 532 43.99 4.36 -3.79
C ILE A 532 43.15 5.02 -4.88
N VAL A 533 42.98 4.33 -6.02
CA VAL A 533 42.22 4.85 -7.17
C VAL A 533 40.75 5.04 -6.82
N GLN A 534 40.15 4.08 -6.11
CA GLN A 534 38.77 4.19 -5.61
C GLN A 534 38.61 5.37 -4.65
N TRP A 535 39.55 5.58 -3.73
CA TRP A 535 39.53 6.71 -2.79
C TRP A 535 39.67 8.07 -3.50
N HIS A 536 40.29 8.10 -4.68
CA HIS A 536 40.35 9.26 -5.57
C HIS A 536 39.16 9.34 -6.56
N HIS A 537 38.09 8.56 -6.36
CA HIS A 537 36.92 8.48 -7.25
C HIS A 537 37.26 8.08 -8.70
N GLY A 538 38.37 7.36 -8.86
CA GLY A 538 38.82 6.85 -10.15
C GLY A 538 38.45 5.39 -10.37
N ARG A 539 38.99 4.84 -11.46
CA ARG A 539 38.86 3.41 -11.81
C ARG A 539 40.20 2.88 -12.31
N ILE A 540 40.48 1.62 -12.00
CA ILE A 540 41.60 0.86 -12.58
C ILE A 540 41.05 -0.27 -13.46
N THR A 541 41.70 -0.49 -14.60
CA THR A 541 41.41 -1.60 -15.52
C THR A 541 42.71 -2.23 -16.01
N VAL A 542 42.62 -3.44 -16.53
CA VAL A 542 43.74 -4.15 -17.16
C VAL A 542 43.32 -4.61 -18.55
N ASP A 543 44.19 -4.40 -19.54
CA ASP A 543 44.02 -4.87 -20.91
C ASP A 543 45.36 -5.39 -21.45
N THR A 544 45.40 -5.78 -22.72
CA THR A 544 46.62 -6.17 -23.42
C THR A 544 47.29 -4.94 -24.04
N ALA A 545 48.58 -4.74 -23.78
CA ALA A 545 49.33 -3.63 -24.35
C ALA A 545 49.38 -3.75 -25.89
N PRO A 546 48.82 -2.78 -26.65
CA PRO A 546 48.69 -2.90 -28.10
C PRO A 546 50.04 -2.90 -28.83
N GLU A 547 51.07 -2.24 -28.28
CA GLU A 547 52.41 -2.13 -28.87
C GLU A 547 53.39 -3.19 -28.34
N LEU A 548 53.29 -3.54 -27.05
CA LEU A 548 54.23 -4.45 -26.37
C LEU A 548 53.72 -5.89 -26.24
N GLY A 549 52.40 -6.12 -26.36
CA GLY A 549 51.76 -7.43 -26.30
C GLY A 549 51.66 -8.06 -24.90
N GLY A 550 52.18 -7.41 -23.85
CA GLY A 550 52.04 -7.82 -22.44
C GLY A 550 50.84 -7.16 -21.77
N ALA A 551 50.91 -6.89 -20.46
CA ALA A 551 49.80 -6.26 -19.73
C ALA A 551 49.81 -4.73 -19.87
N GLN A 552 48.63 -4.12 -19.88
CA GLN A 552 48.41 -2.68 -19.80
C GLN A 552 47.48 -2.38 -18.62
N PHE A 553 48.00 -1.78 -17.56
CA PHE A 553 47.20 -1.30 -16.44
C PHE A 553 46.84 0.16 -16.65
N ILE A 554 45.55 0.50 -16.67
CA ILE A 554 45.05 1.86 -16.92
C ILE A 554 44.36 2.39 -15.67
N LEU A 555 44.93 3.44 -15.09
CA LEU A 555 44.28 4.27 -14.06
C LEU A 555 43.57 5.43 -14.71
N SER A 556 42.27 5.57 -14.45
CA SER A 556 41.50 6.77 -14.80
C SER A 556 41.14 7.55 -13.53
N LEU A 557 41.58 8.79 -13.42
CA LEU A 557 41.33 9.68 -12.28
C LEU A 557 40.61 10.96 -12.74
N PRO A 558 39.67 11.50 -11.97
CA PRO A 558 39.10 12.82 -12.25
C PRO A 558 40.18 13.90 -12.09
N ARG A 559 40.23 14.83 -13.05
CA ARG A 559 41.22 15.92 -13.09
C ARG A 559 41.03 16.90 -11.94
N HIS A 560 39.78 17.18 -11.59
CA HIS A 560 39.39 18.02 -10.47
C HIS A 560 38.54 17.20 -9.50
N TYR A 561 38.79 17.39 -8.20
CA TYR A 561 37.92 16.86 -7.15
C TYR A 561 36.67 17.73 -7.08
N GLU A 562 35.67 17.44 -7.91
CA GLU A 562 34.30 17.84 -7.58
C GLU A 562 33.84 16.87 -6.50
N ALA A 563 33.64 17.37 -5.28
CA ALA A 563 32.93 16.60 -4.27
C ALA A 563 31.61 16.17 -4.93
N ILE A 564 31.44 14.87 -5.15
CA ILE A 564 30.24 14.33 -5.75
C ILE A 564 29.10 14.64 -4.77
N GLU A 565 28.42 15.77 -4.97
CA GLU A 565 27.02 15.89 -4.58
C GLU A 565 26.28 14.92 -5.49
N GLU A 566 26.00 13.74 -4.92
CA GLU A 566 25.26 12.66 -5.53
C GLU A 566 23.94 13.22 -6.09
N TYR A 567 23.87 13.30 -7.43
CA TYR A 567 22.64 13.65 -8.14
C TYR A 567 21.61 12.53 -7.92
N ALA A 568 20.57 12.87 -7.13
CA ALA A 568 19.18 12.38 -7.15
C ALA A 568 18.86 10.92 -6.77
#